data_AF-A0A1Q7YQJ6-F1
#
_entry.id   AF-A0A1Q7YQJ6-F1
#
_cell.length_a   1.000
_cell.length_b   1.000
_cell.length_c   1.000
_cell.angle_alpha   90.00
_cell.angle_beta   90.00
_cell.angle_gamma   90.00
#
_symmetry.space_group_name_H-M   'P 1'
#
loop_
_entity.id
_entity.type
_entity.pdbx_description
1 polymer ?
#
loop_
_entity_poly.entity_id
_entity_poly.type
_entity_poly.pdbx_seq_one_letter_code
_entity_poly.pdbx_strand_id
1 'polypeptide(L)'
;MIPFHLYGLILAGSGAVLAAYLLLRRKSKSADDLERERREWLDRVGRITDGTVIDVQETPASEHKALTLLIYQYDVAGVSYEASQDVTYLRQRINLHSCRLGVPTSVRYDPQNPGNSMVVSERWLGLRQ
;
A
#
# COMPACT_ATOMS: atom_id res chain seq x y z
N MET A 1 -57.12 10.10 -18.46
CA MET A 1 -56.51 9.66 -17.19
C MET A 1 -55.16 9.03 -17.52
N ILE A 2 -54.04 9.61 -17.08
CA ILE A 2 -52.71 9.06 -17.39
C ILE A 2 -52.58 7.73 -16.62
N PRO A 3 -52.27 6.61 -17.28
CA PRO A 3 -52.27 5.30 -16.65
C PRO A 3 -51.17 5.22 -15.57
N PHE A 4 -51.51 4.68 -14.41
CA PHE A 4 -50.59 4.54 -13.25
C PHE A 4 -49.27 3.83 -13.60
N HIS A 5 -49.27 2.95 -14.60
CA HIS A 5 -48.07 2.27 -15.09
C HIS A 5 -47.03 3.23 -15.68
N LEU A 6 -47.45 4.36 -16.25
CA LEU A 6 -46.54 5.36 -16.83
C LEU A 6 -45.68 6.02 -15.74
N TYR A 7 -46.27 6.32 -14.58
CA TYR A 7 -45.56 6.87 -13.43
C TYR A 7 -44.56 5.87 -12.84
N GLY A 8 -44.92 4.58 -12.81
CA GLY A 8 -44.01 3.52 -12.39
C GLY A 8 -42.76 3.43 -13.28
N LEU A 9 -42.93 3.52 -14.60
CA LEU A 9 -41.81 3.50 -15.55
C LEU A 9 -40.91 4.74 -15.41
N ILE A 10 -41.48 5.92 -15.20
CA ILE A 10 -40.71 7.16 -14.99
C ILE A 10 -39.91 7.10 -13.68
N LEU A 11 -40.51 6.60 -12.60
CA LEU A 11 -39.84 6.45 -11.31
C LEU A 11 -38.68 5.44 -11.39
N ALA A 12 -38.90 4.29 -12.04
CA ALA A 12 -37.87 3.28 -12.23
C ALA A 12 -36.72 3.80 -13.13
N GLY A 13 -37.06 4.48 -14.23
CA GLY A 13 -36.07 5.06 -15.15
C GLY A 13 -35.22 6.13 -14.49
N SER A 14 -35.83 7.05 -13.74
CA SER A 14 -35.10 8.09 -13.00
C SER A 14 -34.21 7.51 -11.90
N GLY A 15 -34.67 6.48 -11.18
CA GLY A 15 -33.85 5.75 -10.22
C GLY A 15 -32.62 5.07 -10.86
N ALA A 16 -32.81 4.42 -12.01
CA ALA A 16 -31.71 3.79 -12.75
C ALA A 16 -30.68 4.80 -13.26
N VAL A 17 -31.14 5.95 -13.78
CA VAL A 17 -30.25 7.04 -14.24
C VAL A 17 -29.46 7.63 -13.07
N LEU A 18 -30.10 7.86 -11.92
CA LEU A 18 -29.43 8.37 -10.72
C LEU A 18 -28.37 7.38 -10.20
N ALA A 19 -28.71 6.09 -10.14
CA ALA A 19 -27.78 5.05 -9.73
C ALA A 19 -26.57 4.97 -10.67
N ALA A 20 -26.79 4.98 -11.99
CA ALA A 20 -25.71 4.98 -12.98
C ALA A 20 -24.81 6.22 -12.85
N TYR A 21 -25.40 7.40 -12.65
CA TYR A 21 -24.66 8.64 -12.44
C TYR A 21 -23.79 8.60 -11.18
N LEU A 22 -24.32 8.09 -10.06
CA LEU A 22 -23.56 7.96 -8.82
C LEU A 22 -22.42 6.95 -8.92
N LEU A 23 -22.63 5.83 -9.63
CA LEU A 23 -21.59 4.84 -9.89
C LEU A 23 -20.47 5.41 -10.77
N LEU A 24 -20.81 6.16 -11.82
CA LEU A 24 -19.84 6.82 -12.69
C LEU A 24 -19.09 7.96 -12.01
N ARG A 25 -19.71 8.62 -11.02
CA ARG A 25 -19.06 9.66 -10.20
C ARG A 25 -18.21 9.11 -9.05
N ARG A 26 -18.23 7.80 -8.81
CA ARG A 26 -17.42 7.20 -7.75
C ARG A 26 -15.94 7.38 -8.10
N LYS A 27 -15.25 8.20 -7.31
CA LYS A 27 -13.82 8.49 -7.51
C LYS A 27 -13.01 7.20 -7.40
N SER A 28 -12.11 6.98 -8.36
CA SER A 28 -11.14 5.88 -8.28
C SER A 28 -10.30 6.04 -7.01
N LYS A 29 -9.88 4.91 -6.43
CA LYS A 29 -8.99 4.92 -5.26
C LYS A 29 -7.68 5.61 -5.63
N SER A 30 -7.16 6.45 -4.74
CA SER A 30 -5.85 7.07 -4.93
C SER A 30 -4.75 6.00 -4.92
N ALA A 31 -3.59 6.27 -5.52
CA ALA A 31 -2.43 5.40 -5.45
C ALA A 31 -2.03 5.12 -3.99
N ASP A 32 -2.08 6.13 -3.13
CA ASP A 32 -1.81 6.00 -1.69
C ASP A 32 -2.83 5.10 -0.97
N ASP A 33 -4.09 5.14 -1.40
CA ASP A 33 -5.15 4.28 -0.83
C ASP A 33 -4.95 2.83 -1.22
N LEU A 34 -4.60 2.58 -2.48
CA LEU A 34 -4.27 1.24 -2.97
C LEU A 34 -3.04 0.67 -2.26
N GLU A 35 -2.02 1.49 -2.06
CA GLU A 35 -0.80 1.06 -1.37
C GLU A 35 -1.04 0.82 0.13
N ARG A 36 -1.90 1.61 0.77
CA ARG A 36 -2.35 1.32 2.14
C ARG A 36 -3.12 0.01 2.23
N GLU A 37 -4.07 -0.24 1.32
CA GLU A 37 -4.82 -1.50 1.28
C GLU A 37 -3.90 -2.70 1.03
N ARG A 38 -2.89 -2.56 0.16
CA ARG A 38 -1.87 -3.60 -0.07
C ARG A 38 -1.12 -3.93 1.22
N ARG A 39 -0.65 -2.91 1.95
CA ARG A 39 0.07 -3.08 3.22
C ARG A 39 -0.81 -3.72 4.30
N GLU A 40 -2.05 -3.26 4.45
CA GLU A 40 -3.01 -3.88 5.37
C GLU A 40 -3.33 -5.33 5.03
N TRP A 41 -3.43 -5.66 3.74
CA TRP A 41 -3.61 -7.04 3.30
C TRP A 41 -2.40 -7.89 3.64
N LEU A 42 -1.19 -7.41 3.31
CA LEU A 42 0.05 -8.12 3.55
C LEU A 42 0.31 -8.31 5.05
N ASP A 43 -0.06 -7.34 5.89
CA ASP A 43 -0.03 -7.48 7.36
C ASP A 43 -0.85 -8.67 7.87
N ARG A 44 -1.99 -8.95 7.22
CA ARG A 44 -2.89 -10.05 7.61
C ARG A 44 -2.42 -11.41 7.12
N VAL A 45 -1.91 -11.50 5.89
CA VAL A 45 -1.63 -12.81 5.25
C VAL A 45 -0.14 -13.14 5.11
N GLY A 46 0.73 -12.14 5.18
CA GLY A 46 2.14 -12.27 4.88
C GLY A 46 2.90 -13.07 5.94
N ARG A 47 3.88 -13.85 5.49
CA ARG A 47 4.87 -14.51 6.35
C ARG A 47 6.05 -13.59 6.61
N ILE A 48 6.74 -13.83 7.72
CA ILE A 48 7.92 -13.07 8.11
C ILE A 48 9.15 -13.92 7.81
N THR A 49 10.17 -13.30 7.22
CA THR A 49 11.53 -13.84 7.08
C THR A 49 12.53 -12.80 7.58
N ASP A 50 13.76 -13.25 7.80
CA ASP A 50 14.87 -12.35 8.07
C ASP A 50 15.39 -11.75 6.76
N GLY A 51 15.80 -10.49 6.83
CA GLY A 51 16.42 -9.76 5.75
C GLY A 51 17.38 -8.71 6.29
N THR A 52 17.92 -7.91 5.39
CA THR A 52 18.90 -6.88 5.73
C THR A 52 18.58 -5.60 4.98
N VAL A 53 18.63 -4.46 5.68
CA VAL A 53 18.55 -3.15 5.03
C VAL A 53 19.86 -2.93 4.27
N ILE A 54 19.77 -2.69 2.97
CA ILE A 54 20.94 -2.48 2.13
C ILE A 54 21.16 -1.01 1.81
N ASP A 55 20.13 -0.17 1.80
CA ASP A 55 20.29 1.27 1.55
C ASP A 55 19.06 2.06 2.00
N VAL A 56 19.25 3.36 2.24
CA VAL A 56 18.16 4.31 2.50
C VAL A 56 18.43 5.56 1.69
N GLN A 57 17.56 5.83 0.74
CA GLN A 57 17.67 6.99 -0.13
C GLN A 57 16.70 8.07 0.34
N GLU A 58 17.24 9.23 0.70
CA GLU A 58 16.48 10.42 1.03
C GLU A 58 16.70 11.45 -0.07
N THR A 59 15.65 11.71 -0.86
CA THR A 59 15.71 12.75 -1.89
C THR A 59 15.08 14.02 -1.32
N PRO A 60 15.85 15.12 -1.17
CA PRO A 60 15.28 16.40 -0.80
C PRO A 60 14.40 16.87 -1.96
N ALA A 61 13.10 16.95 -1.74
CA ALA A 61 12.20 17.53 -2.71
C ALA A 61 12.23 19.06 -2.56
N SER A 62 12.52 19.75 -3.66
CA SER A 62 12.70 21.20 -3.72
C SER A 62 11.42 22.00 -3.40
N GLU A 63 10.24 21.38 -3.48
CA GLU A 63 8.95 22.00 -3.14
C GLU A 63 7.93 21.04 -2.46
N HIS A 64 8.22 19.74 -2.38
CA HIS A 64 7.30 18.70 -1.87
C HIS A 64 7.95 17.91 -0.72
N LYS A 65 7.16 17.04 -0.06
CA LYS A 65 7.63 16.19 1.04
C LYS A 65 8.84 15.34 0.60
N ALA A 66 9.91 15.33 1.41
CA ALA A 66 11.12 14.56 1.12
C ALA A 66 10.79 13.07 0.94
N LEU A 67 11.11 12.52 -0.24
CA LEU A 67 10.90 11.11 -0.57
C LEU A 67 11.93 10.28 0.19
N THR A 68 11.47 9.26 0.91
CA THR A 68 12.33 8.34 1.65
C THR A 68 12.09 6.92 1.19
N LEU A 69 13.07 6.33 0.51
CA LEU A 69 13.01 4.99 -0.03
C LEU A 69 13.92 4.06 0.79
N LEU A 70 13.33 3.02 1.38
CA LEU A 70 14.03 1.99 2.11
C LEU A 70 14.32 0.82 1.18
N ILE A 71 15.58 0.46 0.99
CA ILE A 71 15.99 -0.65 0.14
C ILE A 71 16.49 -1.79 1.03
N TYR A 72 15.99 -3.00 0.79
CA TYR A 72 16.28 -4.16 1.60
C TYR A 72 16.36 -5.42 0.73
N GLN A 73 17.10 -6.40 1.24
CA GLN A 73 17.21 -7.71 0.66
C GLN A 73 16.75 -8.79 1.64
N TYR A 74 16.27 -9.91 1.13
CA TYR A 74 15.82 -11.05 1.91
C TYR A 74 15.85 -12.33 1.08
N ASP A 75 15.96 -13.47 1.75
CA ASP A 75 16.02 -14.77 1.11
C ASP A 75 14.74 -15.58 1.37
N VAL A 76 14.17 -16.17 0.31
CA VAL A 76 13.03 -17.08 0.40
C VAL A 76 13.32 -18.28 -0.50
N ALA A 77 13.27 -19.49 0.07
CA ALA A 77 13.46 -20.75 -0.66
C ALA A 77 14.75 -20.80 -1.51
N GLY A 78 15.83 -20.18 -1.02
CA GLY A 78 17.12 -20.14 -1.71
C GLY A 78 17.22 -19.08 -2.82
N VAL A 79 16.22 -18.22 -2.97
CA VAL A 79 16.23 -17.08 -3.90
C VAL A 79 16.34 -15.79 -3.11
N SER A 80 17.33 -14.98 -3.47
CA SER A 80 17.52 -13.64 -2.92
C SER A 80 16.67 -12.63 -3.69
N TYR A 81 15.88 -11.88 -2.94
CA TYR A 81 15.05 -10.80 -3.44
C TYR A 81 15.58 -9.48 -2.93
N GLU A 82 15.54 -8.47 -3.79
CA GLU A 82 15.81 -7.09 -3.45
C GLU A 82 14.57 -6.26 -3.78
N ALA A 83 14.16 -5.43 -2.84
CA ALA A 83 12.99 -4.58 -2.99
C ALA A 83 13.24 -3.21 -2.37
N SER A 84 12.54 -2.22 -2.91
CA SER A 84 12.49 -0.88 -2.37
C SER A 84 11.08 -0.55 -1.90
N GLN A 85 10.97 0.09 -0.75
CA GLN A 85 9.71 0.51 -0.15
C GLN A 85 9.72 2.01 0.10
N ASP A 86 8.73 2.71 -0.44
CA ASP A 86 8.49 4.11 -0.07
C ASP A 86 7.94 4.16 1.35
N VAL A 87 8.68 4.84 2.24
CA VAL A 87 8.32 5.02 3.64
C VAL A 87 8.08 6.50 3.98
N THR A 88 7.89 7.35 2.99
CA THR A 88 7.69 8.80 3.14
C THR A 88 6.51 9.13 4.06
N TYR A 89 5.40 8.39 3.95
CA TYR A 89 4.24 8.55 4.83
C TYR A 89 4.44 7.95 6.22
N LEU A 90 5.35 7.01 6.36
CA LEU A 90 5.64 6.28 7.59
C LEU A 90 6.85 6.84 8.36
N ARG A 91 7.52 7.88 7.84
CA ARG A 91 8.73 8.48 8.40
C ARG A 91 8.60 8.87 9.88
N GLN A 92 7.41 9.28 10.33
CA GLN A 92 7.17 9.63 11.75
C GLN A 92 7.32 8.43 12.70
N ARG A 93 7.21 7.21 12.18
CA ARG A 93 7.30 5.96 12.96
C ARG A 93 8.64 5.26 12.84
N ILE A 94 9.51 5.75 11.96
CA ILE A 94 10.79 5.12 11.62
C ILE A 94 11.90 6.01 12.15
N ASN A 95 12.87 5.42 12.85
CA ASN A 95 14.10 6.11 13.17
C ASN A 95 15.10 5.90 12.03
N LEU A 96 15.28 6.91 11.19
CA LEU A 96 16.21 6.83 10.05
C LEU A 96 17.66 6.56 10.49
N HIS A 97 18.03 6.94 11.71
CA HIS A 97 19.36 6.65 12.25
C HIS A 97 19.57 5.16 12.52
N SER A 98 18.50 4.38 12.69
CA SER A 98 18.56 2.93 12.84
C SER A 98 18.45 2.19 11.49
N CYS A 99 18.01 2.87 10.43
CA CYS A 99 18.02 2.34 9.06
C CYS A 99 19.41 2.48 8.41
N ARG A 100 20.43 1.84 8.98
CA ARG A 100 21.78 1.84 8.41
C ARG A 100 21.97 0.62 7.50
N LEU A 101 22.87 0.77 6.53
CA LEU A 101 23.37 -0.35 5.73
C LEU A 101 23.80 -1.52 6.62
N GLY A 102 23.35 -2.72 6.28
CA GLY A 102 23.72 -3.96 6.95
C GLY A 102 22.93 -4.27 8.22
N VAL A 103 21.93 -3.46 8.59
CA VAL A 103 21.11 -3.73 9.78
C VAL A 103 20.14 -4.88 9.48
N PRO A 104 20.10 -5.93 10.33
CA PRO A 104 19.13 -7.00 10.18
C PRO A 104 17.72 -6.48 10.42
N THR A 105 16.81 -6.83 9.53
CA THR A 105 15.41 -6.41 9.53
C THR A 105 14.50 -7.61 9.31
N SER A 106 13.29 -7.56 9.86
CA SER A 106 12.27 -8.55 9.52
C SER A 106 11.51 -8.09 8.28
N VAL A 107 11.43 -8.94 7.28
CA VAL A 107 10.69 -8.69 6.03
C VAL A 107 9.42 -9.52 6.04
N ARG A 108 8.29 -8.88 5.74
CA ARG A 108 7.02 -9.57 5.55
C ARG A 108 6.74 -9.67 4.06
N TYR A 109 6.43 -10.88 3.61
CA TYR A 109 6.24 -11.18 2.20
C TYR A 109 5.02 -12.08 2.00
N ASP A 110 4.47 -12.04 0.80
CA ASP A 110 3.42 -12.95 0.37
C ASP A 110 4.03 -14.31 -0.03
N PRO A 111 3.68 -15.43 0.62
CA PRO A 111 4.22 -16.74 0.25
C PRO A 111 3.88 -17.19 -1.17
N GLN A 112 2.79 -16.68 -1.76
CA GLN A 112 2.38 -17.01 -3.13
C GLN A 112 3.09 -16.13 -4.16
N ASN A 113 3.55 -14.95 -3.74
CA ASN A 113 4.30 -14.01 -4.57
C ASN A 113 5.41 -13.34 -3.73
N PRO A 114 6.57 -14.00 -3.56
CA PRO A 114 7.61 -13.51 -2.65
C PRO A 114 8.08 -12.10 -2.94
N GLY A 115 8.08 -11.65 -4.21
CA GLY A 115 8.43 -10.28 -4.58
C GLY A 115 7.51 -9.22 -3.96
N ASN A 116 6.26 -9.58 -3.62
CA ASN A 116 5.36 -8.71 -2.87
C ASN A 116 5.75 -8.72 -1.39
N SER A 117 6.56 -7.75 -1.01
CA SER A 117 7.16 -7.63 0.31
C SER A 117 7.03 -6.23 0.89
N MET A 118 7.23 -6.13 2.20
CA MET A 118 7.35 -4.87 2.92
C MET A 118 8.13 -5.06 4.23
N VAL A 119 8.71 -3.98 4.72
CA VAL A 119 9.39 -3.92 6.03
C VAL A 119 8.59 -3.08 7.02
N VAL A 120 7.83 -2.09 6.55
CA VAL A 120 7.08 -1.18 7.42
C VAL A 120 5.62 -1.04 6.98
N SER A 121 4.71 -1.02 7.95
CA SER A 121 3.29 -0.74 7.75
C SER A 121 2.72 0.12 8.88
N GLU A 122 1.43 0.42 8.78
CA GLU A 122 0.64 1.13 9.79
C GLU A 122 0.53 0.36 11.11
N ARG A 123 0.71 -0.96 11.10
CA ARG A 123 0.53 -1.81 12.30
C ARG A 123 1.76 -2.61 12.67
N TRP A 124 2.77 -2.62 11.81
CA TRP A 124 3.96 -3.43 12.00
C TRP A 124 5.22 -2.70 11.55
N LEU A 125 6.31 -2.95 12.25
CA LEU A 125 7.63 -2.40 12.00
C LEU A 125 8.64 -3.55 12.08
N GLY A 126 9.27 -3.89 10.95
CA GLY A 126 10.32 -4.91 10.87
C GLY A 126 11.73 -4.39 11.17
N LEU A 127 11.90 -3.08 11.24
CA LEU A 127 13.17 -2.44 11.55
C LEU A 127 13.51 -2.58 13.04
N ARG A 128 14.79 -2.86 13.35
CA ARG A 128 15.29 -2.85 14.73
C ARG A 128 15.52 -1.40 15.19
N GLN A 129 15.15 -1.11 16.43
CA GLN A 129 15.35 0.19 17.09
C GLN A 129 16.68 0.22 17.84
#